data_AF-A0AAW9EB41-F1
#
_entry.id   AF-A0AAW9EB41-F1
#
_cell.length_a   1.000
_cell.length_b   1.000
_cell.length_c   1.000
_cell.angle_alpha   90.00
_cell.angle_beta   90.00
_cell.angle_gamma   90.00
#
_symmetry.space_group_name_H-M   'P 1'
#
loop_
_entity.id
_entity.type
_entity.pdbx_description
1 polymer ?
#
loop_
_entity_poly.entity_id
_entity_poly.type
_entity_poly.pdbx_seq_one_letter_code
_entity_poly.pdbx_strand_id
1 'polypeptide(L)' 'MHCPFCTAVDTKVIDSRLVGDGSQVRRRRQCLVCHERFTTFEVAELVMPRVVKSDEIREPFDEEKLRRGMLKALE' A
#
# COMPACT_ATOMS: atom_id res chain seq x y z
N MET A 1 -7.55 -14.68 -4.03
CA MET A 1 -6.09 -14.45 -3.84
C MET A 1 -5.43 -15.79 -4.06
N HIS A 2 -4.60 -15.88 -5.09
CA HIS A 2 -4.01 -17.14 -5.55
C HIS A 2 -3.05 -17.74 -4.52
N CYS A 3 -3.04 -19.07 -4.42
CA CYS A 3 -2.06 -19.79 -3.62
C CYS A 3 -0.68 -19.70 -4.30
N PRO A 4 0.38 -19.24 -3.61
CA PRO A 4 1.72 -19.15 -4.19
C PRO A 4 2.37 -20.51 -4.42
N PHE A 5 1.83 -21.60 -3.86
CA PHE A 5 2.40 -22.94 -3.95
C PHE A 5 1.76 -23.80 -5.04
N CYS A 6 0.44 -23.74 -5.19
CA CYS A 6 -0.31 -24.60 -6.11
C CYS A 6 -1.23 -23.83 -7.08
N THR A 7 -1.10 -22.49 -7.13
CA THR A 7 -1.83 -21.58 -8.02
C THR A 7 -3.36 -21.61 -7.95
N ALA A 8 -3.95 -22.34 -7.00
CA ALA A 8 -5.38 -22.31 -6.73
C ALA A 8 -5.89 -20.87 -6.54
N VAL A 9 -7.00 -20.53 -7.19
CA VAL A 9 -7.60 -19.18 -7.22
C VAL A 9 -8.03 -18.65 -5.85
N ASP A 10 -8.46 -19.56 -4.98
CA ASP A 10 -9.04 -19.22 -3.68
C ASP A 10 -8.22 -19.71 -2.50
N THR A 11 -8.12 -18.81 -1.51
CA THR A 11 -7.46 -19.05 -0.23
C THR A 11 -8.29 -18.47 0.91
N LYS A 12 -8.40 -19.21 2.01
CA LYS A 12 -9.16 -18.82 3.19
C LYS A 12 -8.30 -17.94 4.10
N VAL A 13 -8.85 -16.82 4.57
CA VAL A 13 -8.23 -16.00 5.61
C VAL A 13 -8.50 -16.65 6.97
N ILE A 14 -7.44 -16.87 7.76
CA ILE A 14 -7.50 -17.46 9.10
C ILE A 14 -7.45 -16.38 10.17
N ASP A 15 -6.57 -15.40 10.01
CA ASP A 15 -6.28 -14.37 11.00
C ASP A 15 -5.95 -13.06 10.28
N SER A 16 -6.41 -11.93 10.83
CA SER A 16 -6.18 -10.59 10.28
C SER A 16 -5.82 -9.65 11.41
N ARG A 17 -4.72 -8.90 11.25
CA ARG A 17 -4.24 -7.93 12.24
C ARG A 17 -3.76 -6.65 11.56
N LEU A 18 -3.92 -5.54 12.25
CA LEU A 18 -3.29 -4.28 11.87
C LEU A 18 -1.82 -4.29 12.31
N VAL A 19 -0.93 -3.77 11.45
CA VAL A 19 0.50 -3.59 11.71
C VAL A 19 0.96 -2.23 11.18
N GLY A 20 2.17 -1.80 11.54
CA GLY A 20 2.71 -0.50 11.11
C GLY A 20 1.82 0.67 11.58
N ASP A 21 1.43 0.66 12.85
CA ASP A 21 0.54 1.66 13.47
C ASP A 21 -0.80 1.85 12.73
N GLY A 22 -1.31 0.78 12.13
CA GLY A 22 -2.59 0.77 11.43
C GLY A 22 -2.50 1.07 9.93
N SER A 23 -1.31 1.35 9.41
CA SER A 23 -1.11 1.61 7.98
C SER A 23 -1.18 0.36 7.10
N GLN A 24 -1.08 -0.84 7.69
CA GLN A 24 -1.02 -2.10 6.95
C GLN A 24 -1.89 -3.19 7.60
N VAL A 25 -2.44 -4.07 6.77
CA VAL A 25 -3.19 -5.25 7.21
C VAL A 25 -2.37 -6.51 6.92
N ARG A 26 -1.98 -7.23 7.96
CA ARG A 26 -1.36 -8.55 7.85
C ARG A 26 -2.43 -9.63 7.92
N ARG A 27 -2.53 -10.49 6.90
CA ARG A 27 -3.47 -11.61 6.85
C ARG A 27 -2.74 -12.95 6.77
N ARG A 28 -3.06 -13.88 7.66
CA ARG A 28 -2.63 -15.30 7.55
C ARG A 28 -3.67 -16.05 6.72
N ARG A 29 -3.24 -16.69 5.64
CA ARG A 29 -4.09 -17.42 4.70
C ARG A 29 -3.75 -18.90 4.70
N GLN A 30 -4.72 -19.73 4.34
CA GLN A 30 -4.53 -21.16 4.05
C GLN A 30 -5.17 -21.51 2.71
N CYS A 31 -4.44 -22.26 1.90
CA CYS A 31 -5.01 -22.84 0.68
C CYS A 31 -5.97 -23.98 1.03
N LEU A 32 -7.12 -24.05 0.36
CA LEU A 32 -8.08 -25.14 0.55
C LEU A 32 -7.73 -26.40 -0.27
N VAL A 33 -6.81 -26.27 -1.23
CA VAL A 33 -6.38 -27.36 -2.12
C VAL A 33 -5.12 -28.06 -1.61
N CYS A 34 -4.03 -27.33 -1.39
CA CYS A 34 -2.77 -27.92 -0.90
C CYS A 34 -2.56 -27.77 0.61
N HIS A 35 -3.50 -27.15 1.33
CA HIS A 35 -3.45 -26.91 2.78
C HIS A 35 -2.31 -26.05 3.31
N GLU A 36 -1.41 -25.56 2.44
CA GLU A 36 -0.31 -24.69 2.80
C GLU A 36 -0.77 -23.34 3.37
N ARG A 37 0.02 -22.82 4.31
CA ARG A 37 -0.23 -21.56 5.01
C ARG A 37 0.78 -20.51 4.64
N PHE A 38 0.33 -19.28 4.43
CA PHE A 38 1.18 -18.15 4.09
C PHE A 38 0.62 -16.84 4.64
N THR A 39 1.43 -15.79 4.64
CA THR A 39 1.06 -14.45 5.13
C THR A 39 1.05 -13.47 3.97
N THR A 40 0.03 -12.62 3.89
CA THR A 40 -0.02 -11.48 2.97
C THR A 40 -0.05 -10.18 3.75
N PHE A 41 0.56 -9.14 3.19
CA PHE A 41 0.48 -7.78 3.69
C PHE A 41 -0.27 -6.94 2.67
N GLU A 42 -1.26 -6.19 3.13
CA GLU A 42 -2.04 -5.28 2.33
C GLU A 42 -1.78 -3.87 2.82
N VAL A 43 -1.46 -2.97 1.89
CA VAL A 43 -1.14 -1.57 2.16
C VAL A 43 -2.03 -0.73 1.26
N ALA A 44 -2.48 0.42 1.77
CA ALA A 44 -3.21 1.37 0.93
C ALA A 44 -2.27 1.93 -0.15
N GLU A 45 -2.62 1.69 -1.41
CA GLU A 45 -1.99 2.36 -2.53
C GLU A 45 -2.66 3.72 -2.72
N LEU A 46 -1.95 4.79 -2.33
CA LEU A 46 -2.45 6.15 -2.43
C LEU A 46 -2.02 6.76 -3.76
N VAL A 47 -3.01 7.12 -4.58
CA VAL A 47 -2.77 7.94 -5.77
C VAL A 47 -2.85 9.40 -5.36
N MET A 48 -1.71 10.09 -5.37
CA MET A 48 -1.65 11.49 -4.97
C MET A 48 -2.29 12.40 -6.04
N PRO A 49 -2.99 13.46 -5.64
CA PRO A 49 -3.63 14.38 -6.58
C PRO A 49 -2.58 15.18 -7.37
N ARG A 50 -2.99 15.76 -8.49
CA ARG A 50 -2.16 16.78 -9.16
C ARG A 50 -2.20 18.07 -8.36
N VAL A 51 -1.05 18.70 -8.20
CA VAL A 51 -0.90 19.99 -7.52
C VAL A 51 -1.17 21.10 -8.53
N VAL A 52 -2.01 22.06 -8.16
CA VAL A 52 -2.20 23.31 -8.91
C VAL A 52 -1.23 24.34 -8.32
N LYS A 53 -0.26 24.78 -9.10
CA LYS A 53 0.67 25.83 -8.70
C LYS A 53 0.00 27.22 -8.82
N SER A 54 0.64 28.23 -8.22
CA SER A 54 0.16 29.63 -8.26
C SER A 54 0.11 30.22 -9.67
N ASP A 55 0.86 29.65 -10.61
CA ASP A 55 0.84 29.94 -12.05
C ASP A 55 -0.23 29.13 -12.81
N GLU A 56 -1.17 28.52 -12.08
CA GLU A 56 -2.25 27.63 -12.57
C GLU A 56 -1.77 26.33 -13.25
N ILE A 57 -0.46 26.09 -13.31
CA ILE A 57 0.09 24.87 -13.91
C ILE A 57 -0.21 23.68 -13.00
N ARG A 58 -0.72 22.60 -13.60
CA ARG A 58 -0.97 21.33 -12.92
C ARG A 58 0.22 20.39 -13.09
N GLU A 59 0.80 19.95 -11.99
CA GLU A 59 1.88 18.97 -11.99
C GLU A 59 1.55 17.76 -11.12
N PRO A 60 2.15 16.58 -11.38
CA PRO A 60 2.08 15.46 -10.45
C PRO A 60 2.60 15.88 -9.07
N PHE A 61 1.99 15.38 -8.01
CA PHE A 61 2.52 15.54 -6.68
C PHE A 61 3.91 14.89 -6.59
N ASP A 62 4.88 15.66 -6.12
CA ASP A 62 6.25 15.22 -5.83
C ASP A 62 6.58 15.66 -4.40
N GLU A 63 6.66 14.69 -3.50
CA GLU A 63 6.92 14.91 -2.08
C GLU A 63 8.29 15.58 -1.86
N GLU A 64 9.30 15.19 -2.64
CA GLU A 64 10.64 15.72 -2.51
C GLU A 64 10.68 17.19 -2.93
N LYS A 65 9.99 17.52 -4.02
CA LYS A 65 9.84 18.91 -4.48
C LYS A 65 9.12 19.78 -3.46
N LEU A 66 8.02 19.28 -2.89
CA LEU A 66 7.26 19.99 -1.86
C LEU A 66 8.12 20.27 -0.63
N ARG A 67 8.80 19.24 -0.12
CA ARG A 67 9.68 19.34 1.05
C ARG A 67 10.83 20.33 0.82
N ARG A 68 11.48 20.30 -0.36
CA ARG A 68 12.51 21.29 -0.72
C ARG A 68 11.95 22.71 -0.75
N GLY A 69 10.74 22.90 -1.27
CA GLY A 69 10.06 24.20 -1.28
C GLY A 69 9.77 24.73 0.13
N MET A 70 9.30 23.86 1.03
CA MET A 70 9.07 24.21 2.44
C MET A 70 10.37 24.58 3.16
N LEU A 71 11.43 23.81 2.98
CA LEU A 71 12.73 24.09 3.60
C LEU A 71 13.30 25.43 3.16
N LYS A 72 13.24 25.74 1.85
CA LYS A 72 13.66 27.06 1.34
C LYS A 72 12.87 28.23 1.89
N ALA A 73 11.60 28.02 2.27
CA ALA A 73 10.78 29.07 2.86
C ALA A 73 11.08 29.31 4.35
N LEU A 74 11.85 28.41 4.98
CA LEU A 74 12.28 28.49 6.39
C LEU A 74 13.74 28.98 6.54
N GLU A 75 14.46 29.17 5.43
CA GLU A 75 15.73 29.92 5.38
C GLU A 75 15.47 31.43 5.52
#